data_AF-A0A1Y1YK19-F1
#
_entry.id   AF-A0A1Y1YK19-F1
#
_cell.length_a   1.000
_cell.length_b   1.000
_cell.length_c   1.000
_cell.angle_alpha   90.00
_cell.angle_beta   90.00
_cell.angle_gamma   90.00
#
_symmetry.space_group_name_H-M   'P 1'
#
loop_
_entity.id
_entity.type
_entity.pdbx_description
1 polymer ?
#
loop_
_entity_poly.entity_id
_entity_poly.type
_entity_poly.pdbx_seq_one_letter_code
_entity_poly.pdbx_strand_id
1 'polypeptide(L)'
;RIYIDDADHFEIVHMTSLTTAETLIADMQEKSHIDGSDQWTLFELANDYGIERPLRDWDVISDTIESWEANSSNALVLRRYTLRSTLTVDGLVEHYPTLSGWMYLEMKKHKWQKKHFVLKEGAIYFSKDIKGTNEQFLCALSNFDIYTLTKSRKKAPTEFIFSLKSSDSVHLFENAEDFVHFICVESGDALKEWVLGLRQAKVSSSSSQGWRMEANADSG
;
A
#
# COMPACT_ATOMS: atom_id res chain seq x y z
N ARG A 1 7.75 18.34 -3.09
CA ARG A 1 6.46 19.03 -3.28
C ARG A 1 5.40 18.12 -2.74
N ILE A 2 4.50 18.63 -1.91
CA ILE A 2 3.33 17.88 -1.44
C ILE A 2 2.10 18.59 -1.99
N TYR A 3 1.32 17.88 -2.81
CA TYR A 3 0.09 18.41 -3.38
C TYR A 3 -1.06 18.33 -2.36
N ILE A 4 -2.04 19.21 -2.44
CA ILE A 4 -3.17 19.28 -1.49
C ILE A 4 -4.47 19.11 -2.26
N ASP A 5 -5.22 18.05 -1.94
CA ASP A 5 -6.47 17.58 -2.58
C ASP A 5 -6.37 17.26 -4.08
N ASP A 6 -5.88 18.19 -4.90
CA ASP A 6 -5.69 18.10 -6.34
C ASP A 6 -4.22 18.31 -6.76
N ALA A 7 -3.95 18.31 -8.06
CA ALA A 7 -2.61 18.47 -8.60
C ALA A 7 -2.19 19.94 -8.83
N ASP A 8 -3.07 20.90 -8.55
CA ASP A 8 -2.87 22.32 -8.88
C ASP A 8 -2.33 23.12 -7.68
N HIS A 9 -2.61 22.67 -6.45
CA HIS A 9 -2.14 23.30 -5.22
C HIS A 9 -1.07 22.44 -4.54
N PHE A 10 0.10 23.01 -4.27
CA PHE A 10 1.17 22.30 -3.57
C PHE A 10 1.97 23.20 -2.64
N GLU A 11 2.56 22.57 -1.62
CA GLU A 11 3.53 23.18 -0.72
C GLU A 11 4.94 22.60 -0.94
N ILE A 12 5.94 23.44 -0.70
CA ILE A 12 7.35 23.03 -0.68
C ILE A 12 7.76 22.88 0.78
N VAL A 13 7.83 21.63 1.23
CA VAL A 13 8.22 21.30 2.60
C VAL A 13 9.68 20.83 2.64
N HIS A 14 10.41 21.27 3.66
CA HIS A 14 11.74 20.76 3.97
C HIS A 14 11.58 19.53 4.87
N MET A 15 12.18 18.41 4.48
CA MET A 15 12.08 17.14 5.19
C MET A 15 13.49 16.65 5.53
N THR A 16 13.60 15.93 6.64
CA THR A 16 14.81 15.18 7.01
C THR A 16 14.64 13.72 6.60
N SER A 17 15.71 12.92 6.70
CA SER A 17 15.65 11.47 6.47
C SER A 17 14.81 10.71 7.51
N LEU A 18 14.34 11.40 8.57
CA LEU A 18 13.50 10.83 9.62
C LEU A 18 12.07 11.38 9.59
N THR A 19 11.75 12.25 8.63
CA THR A 19 10.39 12.78 8.49
C THR A 19 9.44 11.64 8.15
N THR A 20 8.49 11.41 9.04
CA THR A 20 7.40 10.45 8.86
C THR A 20 6.17 11.11 8.23
N ALA A 21 5.21 10.31 7.76
CA ALA A 21 3.95 10.85 7.27
C ALA A 21 3.20 11.66 8.35
N GLU A 22 3.16 11.18 9.60
CA GLU A 22 2.51 11.89 10.70
C GLU A 22 3.11 13.28 10.95
N THR A 23 4.44 13.34 11.10
CA THR A 23 5.15 14.61 11.35
C THR A 23 5.00 15.58 10.19
N LEU A 24 5.01 15.08 8.95
CA LEU A 24 4.78 15.92 7.78
C LEU A 24 3.34 16.46 7.72
N ILE A 25 2.34 15.64 8.06
CA ILE A 25 0.93 16.08 8.10
C ILE A 25 0.76 17.17 9.17
N ALA A 26 1.30 16.97 10.37
CA ALA A 26 1.24 17.94 11.46
C ALA A 26 1.90 19.27 11.08
N ASP A 27 3.10 19.22 10.49
CA ASP A 27 3.82 20.38 9.97
C ASP A 27 3.00 21.16 8.93
N MET A 28 2.31 20.44 8.03
CA MET A 28 1.48 21.07 7.00
C MET A 28 0.23 21.70 7.59
N GLN A 29 -0.38 21.12 8.63
CA GLN A 29 -1.51 21.71 9.35
C GLN A 29 -1.13 22.97 10.12
N GLU A 30 0.09 23.05 10.67
CA GLU A 30 0.57 24.25 11.37
C GLU A 30 0.93 25.38 10.39
N LYS A 31 1.56 25.03 9.25
CA LYS A 31 2.13 26.01 8.31
C LYS A 31 1.18 26.45 7.19
N SER A 32 0.13 25.66 6.90
CA SER A 32 -0.76 25.87 5.76
C SER A 32 -2.20 26.12 6.24
N HIS A 33 -3.09 26.62 5.37
CA HIS A 33 -4.52 26.79 5.66
C HIS A 33 -5.30 25.46 5.65
N ILE A 34 -4.70 24.39 6.16
CA ILE A 34 -5.30 23.08 6.31
C ILE A 34 -5.97 23.02 7.68
N ASP A 35 -7.20 22.54 7.75
CA ASP A 35 -7.90 22.45 9.02
C ASP A 35 -7.35 21.32 9.92
N GLY A 36 -7.65 21.41 11.22
CA GLY A 36 -7.24 20.42 12.22
C GLY A 36 -8.04 19.11 12.16
N SER A 37 -8.58 18.72 10.99
CA SER A 37 -9.27 17.44 10.85
C SER A 37 -8.29 16.27 11.03
N ASP A 38 -8.75 15.21 11.69
CA ASP A 38 -8.04 13.95 11.87
C ASP A 38 -8.08 13.03 10.63
N GLN A 39 -8.72 13.46 9.54
CA GLN A 39 -8.87 12.68 8.32
C GLN A 39 -7.77 12.94 7.28
N TRP A 40 -6.93 13.95 7.49
CA TRP A 40 -5.84 14.25 6.58
C TRP A 40 -4.85 13.10 6.52
N THR A 41 -4.58 12.66 5.30
CA THR A 41 -3.77 11.47 5.03
C THR A 41 -2.86 11.76 3.85
N LEU A 42 -1.59 11.41 4.00
CA LEU A 42 -0.64 11.48 2.92
C LEU A 42 -0.76 10.24 2.03
N PHE A 43 -0.80 10.45 0.73
CA PHE A 43 -0.87 9.40 -0.28
C PHE A 43 0.39 9.42 -1.14
N GLU A 44 0.89 8.24 -1.45
CA GLU A 44 1.78 8.02 -2.57
C GLU A 44 0.93 7.77 -3.83
N LEU A 45 1.16 8.57 -4.88
CA LEU A 45 0.68 8.31 -6.22
C LEU A 45 1.81 7.71 -7.06
N ALA A 46 1.72 6.42 -7.35
CA ALA A 46 2.60 5.75 -8.30
C ALA A 46 2.01 5.85 -9.72
N ASN A 47 2.08 7.06 -10.28
CA ASN A 47 1.39 7.47 -11.51
C ASN A 47 1.78 6.65 -12.75
N ASP A 48 3.03 6.17 -12.79
CA ASP A 48 3.56 5.36 -13.87
C ASP A 48 2.80 4.02 -14.00
N TYR A 49 2.23 3.54 -12.88
CA TYR A 49 1.44 2.31 -12.81
C TYR A 49 -0.06 2.57 -12.68
N GLY A 50 -0.48 3.84 -12.50
CA GLY A 50 -1.88 4.21 -12.29
C GLY A 50 -2.45 3.68 -10.97
N ILE A 51 -1.64 3.69 -9.92
CA ILE A 51 -1.99 3.19 -8.60
C ILE A 51 -1.64 4.21 -7.50
N GLU A 52 -2.31 4.09 -6.36
CA GLU A 52 -2.09 4.94 -5.19
C GLU A 52 -2.20 4.15 -3.89
N ARG A 53 -1.53 4.61 -2.84
CA ARG A 53 -1.74 4.10 -1.48
C ARG A 53 -1.69 5.23 -0.46
N PRO A 54 -2.49 5.17 0.61
CA PRO A 54 -2.24 6.00 1.78
C PRO A 54 -0.96 5.50 2.48
N LEU A 55 -0.20 6.44 3.02
CA LEU A 55 0.95 6.19 3.86
C LEU A 55 0.51 6.01 5.31
N ARG A 56 1.20 5.13 6.03
CA ARG A 56 1.03 4.93 7.48
C ARG A 56 1.73 6.05 8.21
N ASP A 57 1.30 6.35 9.43
CA ASP A 57 1.84 7.45 10.22
C ASP A 57 3.35 7.33 10.47
N TRP A 58 3.85 6.10 10.58
CA TRP A 58 5.27 5.78 10.74
C TRP A 58 6.03 5.54 9.42
N ASP A 59 5.38 5.66 8.25
CA ASP A 59 6.11 5.56 6.99
C ASP A 59 7.07 6.74 6.86
N VAL A 60 8.35 6.43 6.63
CA VAL A 60 9.39 7.42 6.36
C VAL A 60 9.26 7.90 4.91
N ILE A 61 9.24 9.22 4.73
CA ILE A 61 8.96 9.82 3.42
C ILE A 61 10.13 9.67 2.46
N SER A 62 11.37 9.76 2.94
CA SER A 62 12.55 9.51 2.10
C SER A 62 12.55 8.11 1.51
N ASP A 63 12.26 7.09 2.31
CA ASP A 63 12.25 5.68 1.86
C ASP A 63 11.19 5.46 0.77
N THR A 64 10.04 6.12 0.90
CA THR A 64 8.98 6.09 -0.12
C THR A 64 9.48 6.71 -1.42
N ILE A 65 10.10 7.90 -1.37
CA ILE A 65 10.62 8.61 -2.54
C ILE A 65 11.78 7.85 -3.19
N GLU A 66 12.66 7.23 -2.40
CA GLU A 66 13.80 6.45 -2.88
C GLU A 66 13.38 5.19 -3.64
N SER A 67 12.17 4.66 -3.37
CA SER A 67 11.60 3.56 -4.13
C SER A 67 11.10 3.95 -5.54
N TRP A 68 11.10 5.24 -5.87
CA TRP A 68 10.63 5.74 -7.16
C TRP A 68 11.70 5.66 -8.24
N GLU A 69 11.27 5.52 -9.48
CA GLU A 69 12.17 5.62 -10.63
C GLU A 69 12.60 7.07 -10.83
N ALA A 70 13.85 7.29 -11.27
CA ALA A 70 14.47 8.62 -11.36
C ALA A 70 13.71 9.63 -12.24
N ASN A 71 12.92 9.15 -13.20
CA ASN A 71 12.10 9.99 -14.10
C ASN A 71 10.59 9.73 -13.92
N SER A 72 10.20 9.21 -12.75
CA SER A 72 8.80 8.92 -12.47
C SER A 72 7.95 10.19 -12.40
N SER A 73 6.68 10.03 -12.75
CA SER A 73 5.66 11.07 -12.53
C SER A 73 5.01 10.95 -11.15
N ASN A 74 5.63 10.19 -10.24
CA ASN A 74 5.09 9.89 -8.92
C ASN A 74 5.01 11.15 -8.06
N ALA A 75 4.06 11.15 -7.12
CA ALA A 75 3.76 12.32 -6.31
C ALA A 75 3.32 11.94 -4.90
N LEU A 76 3.51 12.88 -3.97
CA LEU A 76 2.89 12.83 -2.65
C LEU A 76 1.72 13.81 -2.62
N VAL A 77 0.56 13.32 -2.17
CA VAL A 77 -0.69 14.10 -2.12
C VAL A 77 -1.29 14.00 -0.73
N LEU A 78 -1.60 15.14 -0.12
CA LEU A 78 -2.33 15.24 1.12
C LEU A 78 -3.82 15.42 0.82
N ARG A 79 -4.68 14.51 1.30
CA ARG A 79 -6.14 14.58 1.12
C ARG A 79 -6.87 13.91 2.28
N ARG A 80 -8.17 14.20 2.42
CA ARG A 80 -9.01 13.53 3.42
C ARG A 80 -9.26 12.06 3.06
N TYR A 81 -9.22 11.19 4.06
CA TYR A 81 -9.47 9.76 3.91
C TYR A 81 -10.31 9.20 5.05
N THR A 82 -11.44 8.58 4.71
CA THR A 82 -12.40 8.08 5.69
C THR A 82 -11.91 6.89 6.51
N LEU A 83 -10.81 6.25 6.09
CA LEU A 83 -10.19 5.14 6.81
C LEU A 83 -8.82 5.52 7.40
N ARG A 84 -8.59 6.81 7.68
CA ARG A 84 -7.35 7.31 8.30
C ARG A 84 -7.02 6.61 9.63
N SER A 85 -8.04 6.25 10.41
CA SER A 85 -7.84 5.47 11.64
C SER A 85 -7.15 4.12 11.43
N THR A 86 -7.16 3.54 10.21
CA THR A 86 -6.45 2.27 9.93
C THR A 86 -4.96 2.46 9.62
N LEU A 87 -4.45 3.69 9.72
CA LEU A 87 -3.08 4.08 9.37
C LEU A 87 -2.29 4.57 10.60
N THR A 88 -2.93 4.61 11.76
CA THR A 88 -2.36 4.99 13.05
C THR A 88 -1.92 3.76 13.84
N VAL A 89 -1.05 3.97 14.83
CA VAL A 89 -0.64 2.89 15.75
C VAL A 89 -1.85 2.34 16.51
N ASP A 90 -2.75 3.22 16.94
CA ASP A 90 -3.99 2.85 17.64
C ASP A 90 -4.96 2.03 16.77
N GLY A 91 -4.86 2.15 15.45
CA GLY A 91 -5.65 1.40 14.48
C GLY A 91 -5.18 -0.04 14.26
N LEU A 92 -4.01 -0.39 14.77
CA LEU A 92 -3.44 -1.72 14.57
C LEU A 92 -4.18 -2.76 15.42
N VAL A 93 -4.63 -3.82 14.76
CA VAL A 93 -5.20 -4.99 15.44
C VAL A 93 -4.12 -6.05 15.70
N GLU A 94 -4.17 -6.70 16.86
CA GLU A 94 -3.21 -7.75 17.23
C GLU A 94 -3.28 -8.98 16.32
N HIS A 95 -4.47 -9.26 15.80
CA HIS A 95 -4.74 -10.41 14.94
C HIS A 95 -5.54 -9.96 13.71
N TYR A 96 -5.03 -10.30 12.53
CA TYR A 96 -5.75 -10.14 11.28
C TYR A 96 -6.37 -11.48 10.87
N PRO A 97 -7.53 -11.46 10.18
CA PRO A 97 -8.16 -12.69 9.72
C PRO A 97 -7.28 -13.39 8.67
N THR A 98 -7.34 -14.72 8.64
CA THR A 98 -6.73 -15.47 7.54
C THR A 98 -7.39 -15.07 6.23
N LEU A 99 -6.62 -14.44 5.34
CA LEU A 99 -7.12 -14.05 4.02
C LEU A 99 -6.99 -15.22 3.05
N SER A 100 -8.14 -15.67 2.56
CA SER A 100 -8.24 -16.75 1.58
C SER A 100 -9.46 -16.53 0.69
N GLY A 101 -9.32 -16.64 -0.63
CA GLY A 101 -10.45 -16.36 -1.50
C GLY A 101 -10.15 -16.48 -2.98
N TRP A 102 -11.23 -16.57 -3.78
CA TRP A 102 -11.13 -16.58 -5.23
C TRP A 102 -11.05 -15.15 -5.77
N MET A 103 -9.99 -14.87 -6.53
CA MET A 103 -9.77 -13.58 -7.18
C MET A 103 -9.23 -13.80 -8.59
N TYR A 104 -9.08 -12.72 -9.35
CA TYR A 104 -8.51 -12.76 -10.70
C TYR A 104 -7.14 -12.10 -10.70
N LEU A 105 -6.11 -12.88 -11.05
CA LEU A 105 -4.74 -12.38 -11.24
C LEU A 105 -4.55 -12.00 -12.71
N GLU A 106 -4.03 -10.81 -12.99
CA GLU A 106 -3.55 -10.47 -14.32
C GLU A 106 -2.18 -11.13 -14.55
N MET A 107 -2.18 -12.33 -15.15
CA MET A 107 -0.96 -13.12 -15.38
C MET A 107 -0.05 -12.54 -16.46
N LYS A 108 -0.64 -11.80 -17.39
CA LYS A 108 0.00 -11.04 -18.47
C LYS A 108 -0.91 -9.86 -18.80
N LYS A 109 -0.37 -8.78 -19.36
CA LYS A 109 -1.16 -7.62 -19.77
C LYS A 109 -2.49 -7.99 -20.46
N HIS A 110 -3.60 -7.62 -19.83
CA HIS A 110 -4.99 -7.86 -20.22
C HIS A 110 -5.45 -9.32 -20.25
N LYS A 111 -4.70 -10.23 -19.62
CA LYS A 111 -5.03 -11.67 -19.50
C LYS A 111 -5.22 -12.03 -18.03
N TRP A 112 -6.48 -12.08 -17.62
CA TRP A 112 -6.90 -12.38 -16.25
C TRP A 112 -7.19 -13.87 -16.08
N GLN A 113 -6.76 -14.45 -14.97
CA GLN A 113 -7.08 -15.84 -14.59
C GLN A 113 -7.65 -15.89 -13.19
N LYS A 114 -8.75 -16.62 -13.02
CA LYS A 114 -9.31 -16.89 -11.69
C LYS A 114 -8.39 -17.87 -10.95
N LYS A 115 -7.94 -17.48 -9.75
CA LYS A 115 -7.08 -18.27 -8.86
C LYS A 115 -7.61 -18.20 -7.44
N HIS A 116 -7.30 -19.21 -6.65
CA HIS A 116 -7.52 -19.17 -5.21
C HIS A 116 -6.27 -18.61 -4.56
N PHE A 117 -6.41 -17.53 -3.80
CA PHE A 117 -5.32 -16.86 -3.10
C PHE A 117 -5.34 -17.19 -1.62
N VAL A 118 -4.17 -17.25 -1.02
CA VAL A 118 -3.99 -17.43 0.43
C VAL A 118 -2.85 -16.53 0.90
N LEU A 119 -3.07 -15.81 1.98
CA LEU A 119 -2.01 -15.18 2.77
C LEU A 119 -1.53 -16.15 3.84
N LYS A 120 -0.25 -16.51 3.80
CA LYS A 120 0.39 -17.33 4.84
C LYS A 120 1.81 -16.83 5.09
N GLU A 121 2.19 -16.79 6.37
CA GLU A 121 3.57 -16.43 6.79
C GLU A 121 4.06 -15.09 6.19
N GLY A 122 3.17 -14.10 6.09
CA GLY A 122 3.51 -12.78 5.53
C GLY A 122 3.73 -12.76 4.01
N ALA A 123 3.38 -13.82 3.30
CA ALA A 123 3.50 -13.91 1.85
C ALA A 123 2.19 -14.36 1.19
N ILE A 124 1.99 -13.91 -0.04
CA ILE A 124 0.81 -14.24 -0.85
C ILE A 124 1.15 -15.37 -1.79
N TYR A 125 0.26 -16.35 -1.83
CA TYR A 125 0.32 -17.49 -2.71
C TYR A 125 -0.98 -17.60 -3.49
N PHE A 126 -0.92 -18.27 -4.64
CA PHE A 126 -2.11 -18.60 -5.41
C PHE A 126 -2.05 -20.00 -6.01
N SER A 127 -3.22 -20.60 -6.21
CA SER A 127 -3.37 -21.95 -6.76
C SER A 127 -4.57 -22.02 -7.70
N LYS A 128 -4.69 -23.14 -8.43
CA LYS A 128 -5.85 -23.40 -9.29
C LYS A 128 -7.09 -23.90 -8.54
N ASP A 129 -6.93 -24.27 -7.26
CA ASP A 129 -7.98 -24.84 -6.41
C ASP A 129 -7.72 -24.54 -4.92
N ILE A 130 -8.77 -24.66 -4.11
CA ILE A 130 -8.75 -24.36 -2.66
C ILE A 130 -7.77 -25.27 -1.90
N LYS A 131 -7.47 -26.47 -2.42
CA LYS A 131 -6.56 -27.42 -1.77
C LYS A 131 -5.09 -27.00 -1.86
N GLY A 132 -4.77 -25.99 -2.66
CA GLY A 132 -3.39 -25.55 -2.86
C GLY A 132 -2.60 -26.44 -3.82
N THR A 133 -3.27 -27.15 -4.75
CA THR A 133 -2.55 -28.01 -5.70
C THR A 133 -1.66 -27.16 -6.61
N ASN A 134 -0.36 -27.45 -6.64
CA ASN A 134 0.66 -26.67 -7.36
C ASN A 134 0.56 -25.18 -7.04
N GLU A 135 0.44 -24.87 -5.75
CA GLU A 135 0.49 -23.51 -5.24
C GLU A 135 1.78 -22.79 -5.70
N GLN A 136 1.62 -21.53 -6.07
CA GLN A 136 2.68 -20.66 -6.56
C GLN A 136 2.83 -19.49 -5.61
N PHE A 137 4.08 -19.16 -5.30
CA PHE A 137 4.43 -17.92 -4.61
C PHE A 137 4.18 -16.72 -5.53
N LEU A 138 3.59 -15.66 -4.98
CA LEU A 138 3.43 -14.39 -5.68
C LEU A 138 4.46 -13.39 -5.17
N CYS A 139 4.35 -12.99 -3.90
CA CYS A 139 5.24 -12.00 -3.30
C CYS A 139 5.22 -12.07 -1.77
N ALA A 140 6.27 -11.53 -1.13
CA ALA A 140 6.32 -11.32 0.30
C ALA A 140 5.83 -9.91 0.64
N LEU A 141 5.05 -9.75 1.71
CA LEU A 141 4.58 -8.44 2.14
C LEU A 141 5.70 -7.59 2.76
N SER A 142 6.84 -8.18 3.11
CA SER A 142 7.99 -7.42 3.63
C SER A 142 8.49 -6.37 2.64
N ASN A 143 8.49 -6.68 1.34
CA ASN A 143 8.99 -5.81 0.27
C ASN A 143 7.93 -5.42 -0.78
N PHE A 144 6.64 -5.62 -0.48
CA PHE A 144 5.52 -5.17 -1.32
C PHE A 144 4.56 -4.31 -0.51
N ASP A 145 4.05 -3.25 -1.14
CA ASP A 145 3.00 -2.39 -0.58
C ASP A 145 1.68 -2.56 -1.35
N ILE A 146 0.58 -2.20 -0.69
CA ILE A 146 -0.79 -2.45 -1.14
C ILE A 146 -1.42 -1.15 -1.65
N TYR A 147 -1.76 -1.14 -2.94
CA TYR A 147 -2.28 0.01 -3.66
C TYR A 147 -3.69 -0.25 -4.20
N THR A 148 -4.44 0.83 -4.39
CA THR A 148 -5.68 0.87 -5.18
C THR A 148 -5.43 1.57 -6.50
N LEU A 149 -6.31 1.39 -7.49
CA LEU A 149 -6.11 1.97 -8.81
C LEU A 149 -6.63 3.40 -8.88
N THR A 150 -5.87 4.29 -9.51
CA THR A 150 -6.32 5.63 -9.91
C THR A 150 -6.88 5.65 -11.32
N LYS A 151 -6.65 4.59 -12.10
CA LYS A 151 -7.11 4.44 -13.49
C LYS A 151 -7.74 3.07 -13.69
N SER A 152 -8.85 3.02 -14.41
CA SER A 152 -9.51 1.76 -14.77
C SER A 152 -8.58 0.83 -15.55
N ARG A 153 -8.61 -0.48 -15.26
CA ARG A 153 -7.79 -1.47 -15.94
C ARG A 153 -8.58 -2.26 -16.99
N LYS A 154 -8.08 -2.28 -18.23
CA LYS A 154 -8.78 -2.90 -19.36
C LYS A 154 -8.93 -4.41 -19.18
N LYS A 155 -10.08 -4.95 -19.60
CA LYS A 155 -10.44 -6.38 -19.58
C LYS A 155 -10.47 -7.01 -18.17
N ALA A 156 -10.38 -6.21 -17.12
CA ALA A 156 -10.60 -6.72 -15.77
C ALA A 156 -12.05 -7.21 -15.64
N PRO A 157 -12.29 -8.33 -14.93
CA PRO A 157 -13.64 -8.85 -14.71
C PRO A 157 -14.58 -7.89 -13.97
N THR A 158 -14.04 -7.05 -13.08
CA THR A 158 -14.74 -5.98 -12.37
C THR A 158 -13.86 -4.73 -12.29
N GLU A 159 -14.41 -3.63 -11.77
CA GLU A 159 -13.66 -2.41 -11.45
C GLU A 159 -12.91 -2.48 -10.12
N PHE A 160 -13.20 -3.48 -9.28
CA PHE A 160 -12.64 -3.62 -7.93
C PHE A 160 -11.28 -4.29 -8.01
N ILE A 161 -10.22 -3.48 -8.01
CA ILE A 161 -8.85 -3.94 -8.24
C ILE A 161 -7.93 -3.31 -7.18
N PHE A 162 -7.07 -4.14 -6.61
CA PHE A 162 -5.91 -3.69 -5.86
C PHE A 162 -4.63 -4.18 -6.54
N SER A 163 -3.52 -3.60 -6.12
CA SER A 163 -2.21 -3.90 -6.66
C SER A 163 -1.21 -4.13 -5.54
N LEU A 164 -0.25 -5.00 -5.81
CA LEU A 164 0.91 -5.24 -4.97
C LEU A 164 2.13 -4.79 -5.78
N LYS A 165 2.77 -3.71 -5.35
CA LYS A 165 3.99 -3.19 -6.00
C LYS A 165 5.15 -3.34 -5.04
N SER A 166 6.30 -3.75 -5.57
CA SER A 166 7.51 -3.83 -4.76
C SER A 166 8.05 -2.46 -4.36
N SER A 167 8.61 -2.39 -3.15
CA SER A 167 9.43 -1.28 -2.67
C SER A 167 10.87 -1.37 -3.14
N ASP A 168 11.31 -2.53 -3.65
CA ASP A 168 12.65 -2.74 -4.18
C ASP A 168 12.81 -2.10 -5.57
N SER A 169 14.05 -2.00 -6.05
CA SER A 169 14.29 -1.51 -7.42
C SER A 169 13.74 -2.50 -8.45
N VAL A 170 13.01 -1.99 -9.45
CA VAL A 170 12.53 -2.77 -10.61
C VAL A 170 13.66 -3.52 -11.33
N HIS A 171 14.90 -3.01 -11.25
CA HIS A 171 16.08 -3.64 -11.85
C HIS A 171 16.48 -4.98 -11.19
N LEU A 172 15.94 -5.29 -10.01
CA LEU A 172 16.16 -6.58 -9.33
C LEU A 172 15.23 -7.69 -9.86
N PHE A 173 14.28 -7.36 -10.73
CA PHE A 173 13.31 -8.30 -11.28
C PHE A 173 13.73 -8.75 -12.68
N GLU A 174 13.77 -10.06 -12.91
CA GLU A 174 14.02 -10.63 -14.25
C GLU A 174 12.89 -10.27 -15.23
N ASN A 175 11.63 -10.27 -14.74
CA ASN A 175 10.48 -9.81 -15.50
C ASN A 175 9.85 -8.60 -14.83
N ALA A 176 9.67 -7.51 -15.58
CA ALA A 176 9.00 -6.32 -15.09
C ALA A 176 7.52 -6.56 -14.68
N GLU A 177 6.88 -7.64 -15.17
CA GLU A 177 5.52 -8.02 -14.74
C GLU A 177 5.50 -8.55 -13.29
N ASP A 178 6.64 -8.95 -12.73
CA ASP A 178 6.77 -9.40 -11.34
C ASP A 178 6.96 -8.24 -10.35
N PHE A 179 7.25 -7.04 -10.85
CA PHE A 179 7.41 -5.84 -10.04
C PHE A 179 6.07 -5.32 -9.49
N VAL A 180 4.99 -5.50 -10.26
CA VAL A 180 3.63 -5.05 -9.89
C VAL A 180 2.58 -6.07 -10.29
N HIS A 181 1.88 -6.62 -9.29
CA HIS A 181 0.79 -7.57 -9.50
C HIS A 181 -0.56 -6.90 -9.36
N PHE A 182 -1.44 -7.12 -10.34
CA PHE A 182 -2.81 -6.58 -10.34
C PHE A 182 -3.83 -7.69 -10.08
N ILE A 183 -4.67 -7.47 -9.07
CA ILE A 183 -5.61 -8.46 -8.54
C ILE A 183 -7.01 -7.85 -8.52
N CYS A 184 -7.94 -8.51 -9.19
CA CYS A 184 -9.33 -8.10 -9.31
C CYS A 184 -10.23 -9.00 -8.46
N VAL A 185 -11.13 -8.38 -7.71
CA VAL A 185 -12.09 -9.02 -6.79
C VAL A 185 -13.52 -8.80 -7.25
N GLU A 186 -14.48 -9.51 -6.66
CA GLU A 186 -15.86 -9.50 -7.16
C GLU A 186 -16.70 -8.29 -6.70
N SER A 187 -16.33 -7.64 -5.59
CA SER A 187 -17.11 -6.55 -4.99
C SER A 187 -16.24 -5.51 -4.30
N GLY A 188 -16.82 -4.34 -4.04
CA GLY A 188 -16.18 -3.29 -3.24
C GLY A 188 -15.89 -3.72 -1.79
N ASP A 189 -16.73 -4.57 -1.22
CA ASP A 189 -16.51 -5.12 0.13
C ASP A 189 -15.31 -6.07 0.14
N ALA A 190 -15.19 -6.95 -0.86
CA ALA A 190 -14.03 -7.81 -1.00
C ALA A 190 -12.75 -6.99 -1.21
N LEU A 191 -12.83 -5.88 -1.96
CA LEU A 191 -11.68 -4.99 -2.14
C LEU A 191 -11.24 -4.39 -0.82
N LYS A 192 -12.19 -3.87 -0.04
CA LYS A 192 -11.93 -3.30 1.27
C LYS A 192 -11.34 -4.33 2.23
N GLU A 193 -11.91 -5.54 2.28
CA GLU A 193 -11.43 -6.64 3.12
C GLU A 193 -9.98 -7.02 2.80
N TRP A 194 -9.68 -7.27 1.53
CA TRP A 194 -8.33 -7.65 1.11
C TRP A 194 -7.31 -6.52 1.33
N VAL A 195 -7.65 -5.29 0.96
CA VAL A 195 -6.74 -4.14 1.11
C VAL A 195 -6.42 -3.89 2.59
N LEU A 196 -7.44 -3.86 3.45
CA LEU A 196 -7.23 -3.60 4.88
C LEU A 196 -6.54 -4.78 5.58
N GLY A 197 -6.95 -6.01 5.28
CA GLY A 197 -6.33 -7.20 5.86
C GLY A 197 -4.85 -7.36 5.48
N LEU A 198 -4.50 -7.09 4.21
CA LEU A 198 -3.10 -7.16 3.77
C LEU A 198 -2.23 -6.05 4.37
N ARG A 199 -2.77 -4.83 4.51
CA ARG A 199 -2.07 -3.74 5.20
C ARG A 199 -1.75 -4.11 6.64
N GLN A 200 -2.72 -4.69 7.36
CA GLN A 200 -2.51 -5.14 8.73
C GLN A 200 -1.47 -6.26 8.79
N ALA A 201 -1.57 -7.25 7.90
CA ALA A 201 -0.65 -8.37 7.86
C ALA A 201 0.80 -7.94 7.62
N LYS A 202 1.03 -6.97 6.73
CA LYS A 202 2.36 -6.41 6.46
C LYS A 202 2.99 -5.86 7.74
N VAL A 203 2.24 -5.12 8.55
CA VAL A 203 2.75 -4.54 9.80
C VAL A 203 3.15 -5.65 10.78
N SER A 204 2.33 -6.69 10.93
CA SER A 204 2.65 -7.83 11.80
C SER A 204 3.91 -8.58 11.35
N SER A 205 4.14 -8.72 10.04
CA SER A 205 5.35 -9.34 9.48
C SER A 205 6.61 -8.50 9.71
N SER A 206 6.52 -7.17 9.57
CA SER A 206 7.63 -6.25 9.88
C SER A 206 7.91 -6.15 11.38
N SER A 207 6.89 -6.32 12.24
CA SER A 207 7.01 -6.26 13.70
C SER A 207 7.84 -7.39 14.31
N SER A 208 8.07 -8.48 13.57
CA SER A 208 9.03 -9.51 13.98
C SER A 208 10.50 -9.05 13.90
N GLN A 209 10.76 -7.81 13.44
CA GLN A 209 12.10 -7.20 13.37
C GLN A 209 12.12 -5.74 13.90
N GLY A 210 11.90 -5.53 15.21
CA GLY A 210 12.62 -4.46 15.93
C GLY A 210 11.83 -3.33 16.61
N TRP A 211 10.65 -2.92 16.15
CA TRP A 211 10.03 -1.67 16.67
C TRP A 211 9.29 -1.80 18.01
N ARG A 212 8.83 -3.01 18.41
CA ARG A 212 8.07 -3.23 19.68
C ARG A 212 8.89 -3.03 20.96
N MET A 213 10.20 -2.80 20.86
CA MET A 213 11.08 -2.60 22.03
C MET A 213 11.25 -1.11 22.41
N GLU A 214 11.06 -0.17 21.49
CA GLU A 214 11.30 1.26 21.75
C GLU A 214 10.05 1.97 22.29
N ALA A 215 8.85 1.62 21.81
CA ALA A 215 7.61 2.24 22.28
C ALA A 215 7.26 1.92 23.76
N ASN A 216 7.85 0.88 24.35
CA ASN A 216 7.70 0.56 25.78
C ASN A 216 8.84 1.13 26.65
N ALA A 217 9.91 1.65 26.04
CA ALA A 217 11.04 2.22 26.75
C ALA A 217 10.79 3.69 27.14
N ASP A 218 9.96 4.42 26.39
CA ASP A 218 9.58 5.81 26.68
C ASP A 218 8.37 5.94 27.62
N SER A 219 7.80 4.80 28.05
CA SER A 219 6.72 4.73 29.04
C SER A 219 7.16 4.16 30.39
N GLY A 220 8.47 4.06 30.64
CA GLY A 220 9.09 3.51 31.86
C GLY A 220 9.75 4.56 32.74
#